data_AF-A0A9D5SPB0-F1
#
_entry.id   AF-A0A9D5SPB0-F1
#
_cell.length_a   1.000
_cell.length_b   1.000
_cell.length_c   1.000
_cell.angle_alpha   90.00
_cell.angle_beta   90.00
_cell.angle_gamma   90.00
#
_symmetry.space_group_name_H-M   'P 1'
#
loop_
_entity.id
_entity.type
_entity.pdbx_description
1 polymer ?
#
loop_
_entity_poly.entity_id
_entity_poly.type
_entity_poly.pdbx_seq_one_letter_code
_entity_poly.pdbx_strand_id
1 'polypeptide(L)'
;MTNKEWFPTAKFGMMIHFGLYALIAGEWKGQRMGYIGEWAQSYFRIPNAEYEQLAKAFNPICFDAEEWVLAAKSAGMEYMVVTSKHHDGFTLFDTEWDGWSITKASPFGRDLIAELAEACYKHGLKLGLYYSQELDWHDPNGGGYRSGHSNCGMSWTNDWDYPDNDAKDFSKCFEGKIKTQMKEILTKYGDLCLIWCDTPHVITEAQSMELYDMIKKYQPDALVNSRIGNGVGDYRSCGDNQVNFDVNVGTDAAKAVGARTGLIECPATLNKTWGFKYFDTEWKDPATVIETKKRLNSQGVNYLLNIGPDWLGRLPAPAVDILRAVGEAER
;
A
#
# COMPACT_ATOMS: atom_id res chain seq x y z
N MET A 1 -9.02 -22.25 -10.44
CA MET A 1 -9.84 -21.09 -10.05
C MET A 1 -8.99 -19.86 -10.34
N THR A 2 -9.49 -18.96 -11.17
CA THR A 2 -8.86 -17.65 -11.46
C THR A 2 -8.97 -16.74 -10.23
N ASN A 3 -8.14 -15.70 -10.13
CA ASN A 3 -8.24 -14.73 -9.04
C ASN A 3 -9.58 -13.99 -9.07
N LYS A 4 -10.19 -13.78 -10.25
CA LYS A 4 -11.55 -13.21 -10.36
C LYS A 4 -12.62 -14.08 -9.69
N GLU A 5 -12.50 -15.40 -9.79
CA GLU A 5 -13.39 -16.35 -9.13
C GLU A 5 -13.07 -16.51 -7.64
N TRP A 6 -11.79 -16.43 -7.27
CA TRP A 6 -11.32 -16.56 -5.89
C TRP A 6 -11.66 -15.33 -5.05
N PHE A 7 -11.51 -14.12 -5.59
CA PHE A 7 -11.59 -12.87 -4.82
C PHE A 7 -12.89 -12.70 -4.02
N PRO A 8 -14.10 -13.01 -4.54
CA PRO A 8 -15.33 -12.97 -3.74
C PRO A 8 -15.36 -13.95 -2.56
N THR A 9 -14.53 -15.00 -2.60
CA THR A 9 -14.41 -16.01 -1.55
C THR A 9 -13.34 -15.66 -0.52
N ALA A 10 -12.38 -14.78 -0.89
CA ALA A 10 -11.22 -14.42 -0.09
C ALA A 10 -11.60 -13.73 1.22
N LYS A 11 -12.60 -12.83 1.19
CA LYS A 11 -13.27 -12.19 2.33
C LYS A 11 -12.41 -11.29 3.22
N PHE A 12 -11.17 -11.66 3.53
CA PHE A 12 -10.34 -11.00 4.52
C PHE A 12 -8.86 -11.08 4.14
N GLY A 13 -8.18 -9.95 4.15
CA GLY A 13 -6.75 -9.83 3.83
C GLY A 13 -6.02 -8.90 4.79
N MET A 14 -4.69 -9.06 4.85
CA MET A 14 -3.79 -8.15 5.55
C MET A 14 -3.25 -7.10 4.58
N MET A 15 -3.19 -5.84 5.01
CA MET A 15 -2.38 -4.83 4.34
C MET A 15 -1.20 -4.43 5.23
N ILE A 16 -0.05 -4.15 4.62
CA ILE A 16 1.14 -3.69 5.32
C ILE A 16 1.63 -2.39 4.69
N HIS A 17 1.77 -1.37 5.52
CA HIS A 17 2.51 -0.14 5.19
C HIS A 17 3.82 -0.10 5.96
N PHE A 18 4.92 -0.27 5.23
CA PHE A 18 6.26 -0.23 5.78
C PHE A 18 7.21 0.56 4.85
N GLY A 19 8.20 1.22 5.43
CA GLY A 19 9.09 2.13 4.71
C GLY A 19 9.85 3.04 5.66
N LEU A 20 10.61 4.01 5.12
CA LEU A 20 11.45 4.90 5.91
C LEU A 20 10.63 5.74 6.92
N TYR A 21 9.39 6.07 6.59
CA TYR A 21 8.46 6.75 7.47
C TYR A 21 8.20 6.00 8.80
N ALA A 22 8.44 4.68 8.87
CA ALA A 22 8.36 3.93 10.13
C ALA A 22 9.41 4.37 11.14
N LEU A 23 10.58 4.87 10.71
CA LEU A 23 11.60 5.46 11.60
C LEU A 23 11.15 6.80 12.18
N ILE A 24 10.41 7.59 11.41
CA ILE A 24 9.84 8.86 11.88
C ILE A 24 8.74 8.59 12.92
N ALA A 25 7.96 7.53 12.72
CA ALA A 25 6.93 7.08 13.64
C ALA A 25 5.93 8.20 14.05
N GLY A 26 5.66 9.12 13.13
CA GLY A 26 4.76 10.27 13.32
C GLY A 26 5.35 11.47 14.07
N GLU A 27 6.64 11.48 14.42
CA GLU A 27 7.29 12.62 15.09
C GLU A 27 8.57 13.04 14.40
N TRP A 28 8.68 14.33 14.09
CA TRP A 28 9.88 14.91 13.48
C TRP A 28 10.33 16.14 14.25
N LYS A 29 11.60 16.15 14.68
CA LYS A 29 12.22 17.28 15.42
C LYS A 29 11.37 17.75 16.62
N GLY A 30 10.81 16.80 17.38
CA GLY A 30 9.99 17.05 18.58
C GLY A 30 8.55 17.49 18.29
N GLN A 31 8.12 17.48 17.02
CA GLN A 31 6.74 17.79 16.63
C GLN A 31 6.02 16.52 16.18
N ARG A 32 4.89 16.23 16.82
CA ARG A 32 4.01 15.11 16.44
C ARG A 32 3.04 15.52 15.36
N MET A 33 2.87 14.66 14.35
CA MET A 33 1.86 14.87 13.32
C MET A 33 0.48 14.39 13.79
N GLY A 34 -0.56 15.13 13.41
CA GLY A 34 -1.95 14.80 13.70
C GLY A 34 -2.62 13.84 12.71
N TYR A 35 -1.89 13.38 11.69
CA TYR A 35 -2.44 12.61 10.58
C TYR A 35 -1.74 11.26 10.38
N ILE A 36 -1.84 10.63 9.22
CA ILE A 36 -1.30 9.28 8.92
C ILE A 36 0.23 9.28 8.76
N GLY A 37 0.91 8.34 9.41
CA GLY A 37 2.36 8.34 9.65
C GLY A 37 3.23 8.22 8.39
N GLU A 38 2.74 7.49 7.38
CA GLU A 38 3.43 7.27 6.11
C GLU A 38 3.54 8.52 5.22
N TRP A 39 2.81 9.57 5.57
CA TRP A 39 2.89 10.87 4.90
C TRP A 39 3.80 11.88 5.62
N ALA A 40 4.58 11.45 6.62
CA ALA A 40 5.43 12.34 7.41
C ALA A 40 6.36 13.23 6.57
N GLN A 41 6.89 12.72 5.44
CA GLN A 41 7.75 13.52 4.56
C GLN A 41 7.03 14.77 4.03
N SER A 42 5.81 14.60 3.50
CA SER A 42 4.99 15.73 3.02
C SER A 42 4.48 16.60 4.16
N TYR A 43 4.03 16.00 5.27
CA TYR A 43 3.53 16.73 6.44
C TYR A 43 4.56 17.70 7.02
N PHE A 44 5.79 17.23 7.24
CA PHE A 44 6.88 18.03 7.80
C PHE A 44 7.71 18.74 6.72
N ARG A 45 7.36 18.56 5.43
CA ARG A 45 8.11 19.06 4.26
C ARG A 45 9.60 18.75 4.37
N ILE A 46 9.92 17.48 4.67
CA ILE A 46 11.29 17.02 4.93
C ILE A 46 12.03 16.97 3.58
N PRO A 47 13.10 17.78 3.37
CA PRO A 47 13.86 17.75 2.14
C PRO A 47 14.40 16.36 1.83
N ASN A 48 14.41 15.96 0.56
CA ASN A 48 14.89 14.65 0.12
C ASN A 48 16.28 14.35 0.67
N ALA A 49 17.20 15.31 0.66
CA ALA A 49 18.56 15.13 1.21
C ALA A 49 18.58 14.76 2.72
N GLU A 50 17.59 15.24 3.50
CA GLU A 50 17.45 14.91 4.92
C GLU A 50 16.71 13.57 5.11
N TYR A 51 15.62 13.36 4.35
CA TYR A 51 14.86 12.10 4.37
C TYR A 51 15.73 10.90 3.93
N GLU A 52 16.63 11.11 2.97
CA GLU A 52 17.58 10.11 2.48
C GLU A 52 18.53 9.59 3.56
N GLN A 53 18.80 10.38 4.61
CA GLN A 53 19.63 9.92 5.72
C GLN A 53 18.95 8.82 6.54
N LEU A 54 17.61 8.72 6.50
CA LEU A 54 16.86 7.66 7.19
C LEU A 54 17.22 6.28 6.65
N ALA A 55 17.47 6.14 5.35
CA ALA A 55 17.85 4.86 4.75
C ALA A 55 19.13 4.30 5.39
N LYS A 56 20.09 5.16 5.76
CA LYS A 56 21.34 4.75 6.44
C LYS A 56 21.11 4.19 7.84
N ALA A 57 19.99 4.51 8.48
CA ALA A 57 19.59 4.01 9.78
C ALA A 57 18.54 2.89 9.70
N PHE A 58 17.99 2.62 8.50
CA PHE A 58 16.92 1.67 8.32
C PHE A 58 17.46 0.23 8.33
N ASN A 59 17.42 -0.38 9.50
CA ASN A 59 17.84 -1.76 9.72
C ASN A 59 16.78 -2.51 10.55
N PRO A 60 15.69 -3.00 9.95
CA PRO A 60 14.66 -3.75 10.65
C PRO A 60 15.17 -5.15 11.07
N ILE A 61 16.02 -5.19 12.10
CA ILE A 61 16.70 -6.40 12.58
C ILE A 61 15.76 -7.46 13.15
N CYS A 62 14.52 -7.09 13.46
CA CYS A 62 13.47 -8.00 13.93
C CYS A 62 12.47 -8.36 12.83
N PHE A 63 12.69 -7.94 11.58
CA PHE A 63 11.85 -8.37 10.47
C PHE A 63 11.97 -9.88 10.24
N ASP A 64 10.83 -10.54 10.25
CA ASP A 64 10.64 -11.94 9.91
C ASP A 64 9.38 -12.09 9.04
N ALA A 65 9.56 -12.47 7.77
CA ALA A 65 8.48 -12.69 6.83
C ALA A 65 7.53 -13.82 7.28
N GLU A 66 8.05 -14.86 7.95
CA GLU A 66 7.26 -15.95 8.48
C GLU A 66 6.32 -15.45 9.59
N GLU A 67 6.82 -14.59 10.48
CA GLU A 67 6.01 -14.00 11.55
C GLU A 67 4.82 -13.22 10.98
N TRP A 68 5.07 -12.38 9.96
CA TRP A 68 4.01 -11.58 9.34
C TRP A 68 2.95 -12.46 8.66
N VAL A 69 3.37 -13.44 7.88
CA VAL A 69 2.47 -14.35 7.16
C VAL A 69 1.68 -15.24 8.13
N LEU A 70 2.32 -15.76 9.17
CA LEU A 70 1.66 -16.57 10.19
C LEU A 70 0.68 -15.75 11.03
N ALA A 71 0.98 -14.48 11.33
CA ALA A 71 0.03 -13.58 11.98
C ALA A 71 -1.24 -13.40 11.13
N ALA A 72 -1.09 -13.15 9.82
CA ALA A 72 -2.23 -13.04 8.90
C ALA A 72 -3.08 -14.32 8.89
N LYS A 73 -2.43 -15.47 8.72
CA LYS A 73 -3.12 -16.77 8.72
C LYS A 73 -3.82 -17.08 10.02
N SER A 74 -3.23 -16.70 11.15
CA SER A 74 -3.82 -16.93 12.47
C SER A 74 -5.18 -16.23 12.63
N ALA A 75 -5.42 -15.13 11.90
CA ALA A 75 -6.67 -14.38 11.87
C ALA A 75 -7.64 -14.82 10.75
N GLY A 76 -7.32 -15.90 10.01
CA GLY A 76 -8.13 -16.38 8.89
C GLY A 76 -8.11 -15.45 7.66
N MET A 77 -7.01 -14.74 7.44
CA MET A 77 -6.80 -13.98 6.21
C MET A 77 -6.29 -14.89 5.08
N GLU A 78 -6.77 -14.63 3.86
CA GLU A 78 -6.48 -15.45 2.66
C GLU A 78 -5.41 -14.82 1.76
N TYR A 79 -5.09 -13.55 1.99
CA TYR A 79 -4.09 -12.80 1.22
C TYR A 79 -3.44 -11.67 2.02
N MET A 80 -2.28 -11.22 1.54
CA MET A 80 -1.54 -10.08 2.07
C MET A 80 -1.20 -9.09 0.95
N VAL A 81 -1.31 -7.79 1.21
CA VAL A 81 -0.95 -6.69 0.30
C VAL A 81 0.11 -5.82 0.95
N VAL A 82 1.29 -5.70 0.35
CA VAL A 82 2.44 -5.04 0.98
C VAL A 82 2.88 -3.84 0.14
N THR A 83 3.20 -2.71 0.77
CA THR A 83 3.84 -1.57 0.10
C THR A 83 5.19 -1.95 -0.50
N SER A 84 5.24 -2.18 -1.81
CA SER A 84 6.51 -2.36 -2.53
C SER A 84 7.24 -1.03 -2.73
N LYS A 85 6.49 0.06 -2.93
CA LYS A 85 6.96 1.45 -2.93
C LYS A 85 5.80 2.36 -2.52
N HIS A 86 6.01 3.23 -1.54
CA HIS A 86 5.03 4.25 -1.15
C HIS A 86 5.31 5.59 -1.88
N HIS A 87 4.60 6.66 -1.49
CA HIS A 87 4.75 7.98 -2.10
C HIS A 87 6.15 8.60 -1.89
N ASP A 88 6.90 8.19 -0.87
CA ASP A 88 8.28 8.64 -0.64
C ASP A 88 9.28 8.12 -1.69
N GLY A 89 8.84 7.23 -2.58
CA GLY A 89 9.63 6.73 -3.69
C GLY A 89 10.66 5.66 -3.34
N PHE A 90 10.77 5.26 -2.06
CA PHE A 90 11.71 4.25 -1.58
C PHE A 90 11.16 2.83 -1.80
N THR A 91 11.91 1.97 -2.48
CA THR A 91 11.44 0.59 -2.75
C THR A 91 11.83 -0.38 -1.63
N LEU A 92 10.89 -1.25 -1.25
CA LEU A 92 11.15 -2.38 -0.34
C LEU A 92 11.68 -3.62 -1.05
N PHE A 93 12.09 -3.47 -2.30
CA PHE A 93 12.51 -4.53 -3.19
C PHE A 93 13.73 -4.07 -4.00
N ASP A 94 14.49 -5.02 -4.55
CA ASP A 94 15.69 -4.69 -5.32
C ASP A 94 15.32 -4.14 -6.71
N THR A 95 15.44 -2.82 -6.90
CA THR A 95 15.20 -2.17 -8.19
C THR A 95 16.50 -1.91 -8.95
N GLU A 96 16.51 -2.17 -10.24
CA GLU A 96 17.62 -1.83 -11.16
C GLU A 96 17.53 -0.40 -11.70
N TRP A 97 16.44 0.33 -11.43
CA TRP A 97 16.26 1.70 -11.91
C TRP A 97 17.29 2.66 -11.32
N ASP A 98 17.47 2.61 -10.00
CA ASP A 98 18.42 3.42 -9.25
C ASP A 98 18.94 2.67 -8.00
N GLY A 99 19.66 3.39 -7.15
CA GLY A 99 20.13 2.87 -5.85
C GLY A 99 19.16 3.12 -4.69
N TRP A 100 17.97 3.68 -4.93
CA TRP A 100 17.05 4.15 -3.90
C TRP A 100 16.09 3.03 -3.45
N SER A 101 16.69 1.98 -2.87
CA SER A 101 15.99 0.78 -2.39
C SER A 101 16.47 0.33 -1.02
N ILE A 102 15.65 -0.49 -0.35
CA ILE A 102 16.03 -1.15 0.91
C ILE A 102 17.29 -2.02 0.75
N THR A 103 17.50 -2.63 -0.41
CA THR A 103 18.64 -3.51 -0.69
C THR A 103 19.95 -2.74 -0.88
N LYS A 104 19.89 -1.54 -1.48
CA LYS A 104 21.08 -0.78 -1.91
C LYS A 104 21.40 0.42 -1.00
N ALA A 105 20.39 1.12 -0.49
CA ALA A 105 20.56 2.36 0.29
C ALA A 105 20.51 2.14 1.80
N SER A 106 20.13 0.94 2.28
CA SER A 106 20.00 0.66 3.71
C SER A 106 20.95 -0.45 4.19
N PRO A 107 21.37 -0.42 5.47
CA PRO A 107 22.18 -1.48 6.07
C PRO A 107 21.44 -2.83 6.19
N PHE A 108 20.12 -2.87 5.98
CA PHE A 108 19.36 -4.12 5.99
C PHE A 108 19.79 -5.07 4.87
N GLY A 109 20.03 -4.55 3.67
CA GLY A 109 20.62 -5.29 2.54
C GLY A 109 19.82 -6.48 2.00
N ARG A 110 18.58 -6.69 2.45
CA ARG A 110 17.70 -7.81 2.08
C ARG A 110 16.49 -7.33 1.28
N ASP A 111 16.04 -8.12 0.31
CA ASP A 111 14.81 -7.85 -0.44
C ASP A 111 13.60 -8.34 0.36
N LEU A 112 12.91 -7.39 1.00
CA LEU A 112 11.78 -7.66 1.89
C LEU A 112 10.59 -8.27 1.13
N ILE A 113 10.36 -7.85 -0.12
CA ILE A 113 9.28 -8.40 -0.94
C ILE A 113 9.58 -9.83 -1.38
N ALA A 114 10.84 -10.15 -1.70
CA ALA A 114 11.25 -11.53 -2.00
C ALA A 114 10.98 -12.48 -0.83
N GLU A 115 11.36 -12.08 0.39
CA GLU A 115 11.15 -12.91 1.58
C GLU A 115 9.65 -13.11 1.89
N LEU A 116 8.83 -12.07 1.72
CA LEU A 116 7.38 -12.19 1.89
C LEU A 116 6.72 -13.03 0.79
N ALA A 117 7.23 -12.98 -0.45
CA ALA A 117 6.75 -13.84 -1.53
C ALA A 117 7.01 -15.32 -1.22
N GLU A 118 8.21 -15.65 -0.74
CA GLU A 118 8.56 -17.01 -0.32
C GLU A 118 7.70 -17.49 0.85
N ALA A 119 7.54 -16.68 1.90
CA ALA A 119 6.73 -17.02 3.06
C ALA A 119 5.24 -17.17 2.70
N CYS A 120 4.69 -16.27 1.88
CA CYS A 120 3.32 -16.37 1.36
C CYS A 120 3.12 -17.68 0.59
N TYR A 121 4.03 -17.99 -0.34
CA TYR A 121 3.98 -19.23 -1.13
C TYR A 121 4.01 -20.47 -0.23
N LYS A 122 4.96 -20.53 0.71
CA LYS A 122 5.12 -21.66 1.65
C LYS A 122 3.86 -21.93 2.47
N HIS A 123 3.16 -20.87 2.87
CA HIS A 123 1.98 -20.98 3.72
C HIS A 123 0.65 -20.93 2.95
N GLY A 124 0.67 -20.90 1.62
CA GLY A 124 -0.53 -20.83 0.81
C GLY A 124 -1.34 -19.55 1.01
N LEU A 125 -0.70 -18.45 1.44
CA LEU A 125 -1.28 -17.12 1.51
C LEU A 125 -1.02 -16.42 0.17
N LYS A 126 -2.04 -15.84 -0.46
CA LYS A 126 -1.83 -15.11 -1.73
C LYS A 126 -1.15 -13.76 -1.49
N LEU A 127 -0.13 -13.43 -2.27
CA LEU A 127 0.57 -12.15 -2.19
C LEU A 127 0.03 -11.16 -3.23
N GLY A 128 -0.29 -9.94 -2.79
CA GLY A 128 -0.49 -8.77 -3.64
C GLY A 128 0.50 -7.67 -3.27
N LEU A 129 0.72 -6.73 -4.18
CA LEU A 129 1.66 -5.63 -3.96
C LEU A 129 0.97 -4.28 -4.16
N TYR A 130 1.16 -3.39 -3.20
CA TYR A 130 0.87 -1.97 -3.35
C TYR A 130 2.04 -1.30 -4.05
N TYR A 131 1.76 -0.41 -5.00
CA TYR A 131 2.76 0.44 -5.64
C TYR A 131 2.17 1.83 -5.90
N SER A 132 2.83 2.88 -5.37
CA SER A 132 2.50 4.27 -5.67
C SER A 132 2.90 4.61 -7.10
N GLN A 133 2.00 4.35 -8.05
CA GLN A 133 2.24 4.52 -9.49
C GLN A 133 2.27 5.98 -9.94
N GLU A 134 1.74 6.90 -9.14
CA GLU A 134 1.69 8.31 -9.48
C GLU A 134 2.56 9.19 -8.59
N LEU A 135 2.32 9.17 -7.28
CA LEU A 135 3.09 10.01 -6.37
C LEU A 135 4.47 9.41 -6.15
N ASP A 136 5.48 10.23 -6.34
CA ASP A 136 6.87 9.88 -6.07
C ASP A 136 7.60 11.15 -5.63
N TRP A 137 7.74 11.33 -4.32
CA TRP A 137 8.35 12.53 -3.73
C TRP A 137 9.86 12.58 -3.94
N HIS A 138 10.48 11.47 -4.35
CA HIS A 138 11.89 11.39 -4.69
C HIS A 138 12.17 11.81 -6.14
N ASP A 139 11.22 11.60 -7.06
CA ASP A 139 11.36 11.99 -8.46
C ASP A 139 10.99 13.47 -8.69
N PRO A 140 11.84 14.27 -9.37
CA PRO A 140 11.52 15.67 -9.72
C PRO A 140 10.22 15.84 -10.53
N ASN A 141 9.78 14.79 -11.23
CA ASN A 141 8.57 14.77 -12.05
C ASN A 141 7.48 13.86 -11.47
N GLY A 142 7.58 13.46 -10.20
CA GLY A 142 6.51 12.72 -9.51
C GLY A 142 5.17 13.47 -9.57
N GLY A 143 4.07 12.72 -9.59
CA GLY A 143 2.73 13.24 -9.85
C GLY A 143 2.14 14.15 -8.75
N GLY A 144 0.83 14.40 -8.83
CA GLY A 144 0.10 15.25 -7.86
C GLY A 144 0.27 16.77 -8.02
N TYR A 145 1.17 17.24 -8.89
CA TYR A 145 1.52 18.68 -9.01
C TYR A 145 0.43 19.59 -9.57
N ARG A 146 -0.70 19.03 -10.05
CA ARG A 146 -1.89 19.79 -10.46
C ARG A 146 -3.04 19.73 -9.43
N SER A 147 -2.82 19.10 -8.28
CA SER A 147 -3.87 18.84 -7.28
C SER A 147 -3.69 19.58 -5.96
N GLY A 148 -2.59 20.32 -5.80
CA GLY A 148 -2.32 21.11 -4.59
C GLY A 148 -2.13 20.22 -3.35
N HIS A 149 -3.02 20.35 -2.38
CA HIS A 149 -2.92 19.66 -1.09
C HIS A 149 -4.11 18.73 -0.86
N SER A 150 -3.89 17.70 -0.03
CA SER A 150 -4.95 16.86 0.48
C SER A 150 -5.90 17.65 1.40
N ASN A 151 -7.05 17.06 1.70
CA ASN A 151 -8.01 17.59 2.67
C ASN A 151 -7.41 17.78 4.09
N CYS A 152 -6.24 17.20 4.35
CA CYS A 152 -5.50 17.33 5.60
C CYS A 152 -4.23 18.18 5.47
N GLY A 153 -4.12 18.94 4.38
CA GLY A 153 -3.10 19.97 4.20
C GLY A 153 -1.73 19.46 3.76
N MET A 154 -1.60 18.21 3.36
CA MET A 154 -0.33 17.65 2.86
C MET A 154 -0.26 17.78 1.35
N SER A 155 0.87 18.24 0.82
CA SER A 155 1.03 18.38 -0.63
C SER A 155 1.07 17.01 -1.30
N TRP A 156 0.36 16.87 -2.42
CA TRP A 156 0.35 15.62 -3.20
C TRP A 156 1.70 15.38 -3.87
N THR A 157 2.39 16.46 -4.27
CA THR A 157 3.71 16.41 -4.91
C THR A 157 4.79 16.90 -3.95
N ASN A 158 6.05 16.57 -4.22
CA ASN A 158 7.17 17.23 -3.55
C ASN A 158 7.38 18.62 -4.15
N ASP A 159 6.75 19.62 -3.55
CA ASP A 159 6.89 21.04 -3.90
C ASP A 159 7.86 21.80 -2.97
N TRP A 160 8.52 21.09 -2.05
CA TRP A 160 9.55 21.68 -1.17
C TRP A 160 10.97 21.51 -1.73
N ASP A 161 11.28 20.40 -2.39
CA ASP A 161 12.52 20.19 -3.14
C ASP A 161 12.38 20.60 -4.61
N TYR A 162 11.19 20.41 -5.19
CA TYR A 162 10.90 20.71 -6.61
C TYR A 162 9.73 21.71 -6.73
N PRO A 163 9.96 23.01 -6.41
CA PRO A 163 8.89 23.99 -6.27
C PRO A 163 8.24 24.44 -7.59
N ASP A 164 8.92 24.26 -8.73
CA ASP A 164 8.39 24.65 -10.04
C ASP A 164 7.46 23.56 -10.61
N ASN A 165 6.20 23.58 -10.17
CA ASN A 165 5.19 22.62 -10.61
C ASN A 165 4.81 22.76 -12.10
N ASP A 166 5.00 23.93 -12.70
CA ASP A 166 4.69 24.16 -14.13
C ASP A 166 5.73 23.49 -15.04
N ALA A 167 6.96 23.27 -14.54
CA ALA A 167 8.02 22.56 -15.25
C ALA A 167 7.92 21.02 -15.15
N LYS A 168 7.06 20.48 -14.28
CA LYS A 168 6.93 19.04 -14.05
C LYS A 168 6.23 18.33 -15.21
N ASP A 169 6.80 17.21 -15.64
CA ASP A 169 6.24 16.33 -16.68
C ASP A 169 6.22 14.88 -16.20
N PHE A 170 5.06 14.45 -15.69
CA PHE A 170 4.85 13.10 -15.18
C PHE A 170 5.24 12.00 -16.18
N SER A 171 5.18 12.26 -17.49
CA SER A 171 5.56 11.28 -18.52
C SER A 171 7.01 10.82 -18.35
N LYS A 172 7.91 11.68 -17.86
CA LYS A 172 9.31 11.33 -17.57
C LYS A 172 9.43 10.33 -16.43
N CYS A 173 8.72 10.57 -15.33
CA CYS A 173 8.67 9.65 -14.19
C CYS A 173 8.00 8.34 -14.60
N PHE A 174 6.90 8.42 -15.35
CA PHE A 174 6.14 7.26 -15.81
C PHE A 174 6.95 6.32 -16.71
N GLU A 175 7.54 6.87 -17.77
CA GLU A 175 8.33 6.10 -18.75
C GLU A 175 9.65 5.57 -18.16
N GLY A 176 10.30 6.38 -17.33
CA GLY A 176 11.55 6.00 -16.69
C GLY A 176 11.33 5.07 -15.51
N LYS A 177 10.89 5.63 -14.39
CA LYS A 177 10.85 4.97 -13.08
C LYS A 177 9.68 3.99 -12.95
N ILE A 178 8.45 4.47 -13.15
CA ILE A 178 7.22 3.71 -12.85
C ILE A 178 7.13 2.43 -13.67
N LYS A 179 7.29 2.52 -15.00
CA LYS A 179 7.24 1.34 -15.87
C LYS A 179 8.38 0.37 -15.59
N THR A 180 9.60 0.85 -15.37
CA THR A 180 10.73 -0.02 -15.02
C THR A 180 10.45 -0.81 -13.75
N GLN A 181 10.11 -0.11 -12.67
CA GLN A 181 9.84 -0.72 -11.37
C GLN A 181 8.59 -1.62 -11.39
N MET A 182 7.54 -1.24 -12.11
CA MET A 182 6.36 -2.09 -12.29
C MET A 182 6.74 -3.41 -12.97
N LYS A 183 7.61 -3.40 -13.99
CA LYS A 183 8.08 -4.64 -14.62
C LYS A 183 8.78 -5.55 -13.61
N GLU A 184 9.62 -4.97 -12.76
CA GLU A 184 10.39 -5.72 -11.77
C GLU A 184 9.47 -6.43 -10.78
N ILE A 185 8.52 -5.71 -10.18
CA ILE A 185 7.60 -6.33 -9.21
C ILE A 185 6.72 -7.40 -9.86
N LEU A 186 6.34 -7.24 -11.13
CA LEU A 186 5.52 -8.21 -11.86
C LEU A 186 6.30 -9.46 -12.29
N THR A 187 7.63 -9.47 -12.23
CA THR A 187 8.46 -10.56 -12.79
C THR A 187 9.41 -11.21 -11.79
N LYS A 188 9.68 -10.60 -10.63
CA LYS A 188 10.63 -11.13 -9.64
C LYS A 188 9.98 -11.95 -8.51
N TYR A 189 8.69 -11.77 -8.22
CA TYR A 189 8.09 -12.21 -6.94
C TYR A 189 7.01 -13.31 -7.07
N GLY A 190 7.05 -14.10 -8.15
CA GLY A 190 6.11 -15.20 -8.38
C GLY A 190 4.72 -14.73 -8.81
N ASP A 191 3.70 -15.53 -8.52
CA ASP A 191 2.31 -15.23 -8.86
C ASP A 191 1.72 -14.21 -7.89
N LEU A 192 1.27 -13.07 -8.42
CA LEU A 192 0.62 -12.02 -7.64
C LEU A 192 -0.90 -12.13 -7.76
N CYS A 193 -1.61 -12.05 -6.65
CA CYS A 193 -3.07 -12.05 -6.65
C CYS A 193 -3.65 -10.68 -7.05
N LEU A 194 -2.96 -9.60 -6.70
CA LEU A 194 -3.37 -8.24 -7.06
C LEU A 194 -2.21 -7.24 -7.09
N ILE A 195 -2.41 -6.17 -7.86
CA ILE A 195 -1.64 -4.92 -7.80
C ILE A 195 -2.57 -3.81 -7.29
N TRP A 196 -2.14 -3.16 -6.22
CA TRP A 196 -2.87 -2.10 -5.54
C TRP A 196 -2.22 -0.75 -5.88
N CYS A 197 -2.81 -0.03 -6.83
CA CYS A 197 -2.40 1.32 -7.24
C CYS A 197 -3.07 2.37 -6.35
N ASP A 198 -2.57 3.61 -6.36
CA ASP A 198 -3.08 4.66 -5.48
C ASP A 198 -3.09 6.06 -6.11
N THR A 199 -3.93 6.94 -5.54
CA THR A 199 -3.96 8.40 -5.77
C THR A 199 -3.73 8.85 -7.22
N PRO A 200 -4.60 8.50 -8.18
CA PRO A 200 -4.48 8.97 -9.56
C PRO A 200 -4.98 10.43 -9.67
N HIS A 201 -4.08 11.38 -9.93
CA HIS A 201 -4.35 12.79 -10.21
C HIS A 201 -3.96 13.21 -11.62
N VAL A 202 -2.69 13.11 -12.00
CA VAL A 202 -2.16 13.58 -13.30
C VAL A 202 -1.94 12.45 -14.31
N ILE A 203 -2.01 11.19 -13.87
CA ILE A 203 -1.92 10.05 -14.78
C ILE A 203 -3.04 10.08 -15.82
N THR A 204 -2.67 10.02 -17.10
CA THR A 204 -3.63 10.04 -18.20
C THR A 204 -4.33 8.69 -18.36
N GLU A 205 -5.48 8.68 -19.05
CA GLU A 205 -6.17 7.43 -19.42
C GLU A 205 -5.26 6.48 -20.21
N ALA A 206 -4.49 7.02 -21.16
CA ALA A 206 -3.53 6.24 -21.95
C ALA A 206 -2.46 5.57 -21.07
N GLN A 207 -1.88 6.30 -20.12
CA GLN A 207 -0.90 5.76 -19.18
C GLN A 207 -1.51 4.73 -18.22
N SER A 208 -2.75 4.96 -17.77
CA SER A 208 -3.46 4.00 -16.91
C SER A 208 -3.74 2.70 -17.64
N MET A 209 -4.17 2.78 -18.90
CA MET A 209 -4.40 1.59 -19.75
C MET A 209 -3.08 0.88 -20.07
N GLU A 210 -2.03 1.62 -20.39
CA GLU A 210 -0.71 1.03 -20.65
C GLU A 210 -0.18 0.28 -19.43
N LEU A 211 -0.33 0.85 -18.23
CA LEU A 211 0.06 0.19 -16.99
C LEU A 211 -0.79 -1.05 -16.72
N TYR A 212 -2.11 -0.97 -16.95
CA TYR A 212 -3.01 -2.12 -16.83
C TYR A 212 -2.64 -3.24 -17.80
N ASP A 213 -2.43 -2.95 -19.08
CA ASP A 213 -2.03 -3.91 -20.11
C ASP A 213 -0.68 -4.55 -19.77
N MET A 214 0.25 -3.76 -19.22
CA MET A 214 1.53 -4.26 -18.74
C MET A 214 1.35 -5.25 -17.57
N ILE A 215 0.51 -4.93 -16.58
CA ILE A 215 0.17 -5.85 -15.49
C ILE A 215 -0.43 -7.14 -16.07
N LYS A 216 -1.40 -7.05 -16.97
CA LYS A 216 -2.04 -8.22 -17.59
C LYS A 216 -1.12 -9.04 -18.46
N LYS A 217 -0.10 -8.42 -19.07
CA LYS A 217 0.91 -9.12 -19.85
C LYS A 217 1.79 -10.02 -18.99
N TYR A 218 2.28 -9.51 -17.85
CA TYR A 218 3.22 -10.26 -17.00
C TYR A 218 2.52 -11.09 -15.92
N GLN A 219 1.36 -10.65 -15.46
CA GLN A 219 0.56 -11.28 -14.41
C GLN A 219 -0.93 -11.33 -14.87
N PRO A 220 -1.29 -12.22 -15.81
CA PRO A 220 -2.60 -12.22 -16.46
C PRO A 220 -3.78 -12.41 -15.49
N ASP A 221 -3.54 -13.08 -14.36
CA ASP A 221 -4.56 -13.32 -13.34
C ASP A 221 -4.51 -12.28 -12.19
N ALA A 222 -3.48 -11.44 -12.07
CA ALA A 222 -3.43 -10.44 -10.99
C ALA A 222 -4.56 -9.40 -11.15
N LEU A 223 -5.33 -9.14 -10.09
CA LEU A 223 -6.39 -8.14 -10.10
C LEU A 223 -5.82 -6.72 -9.90
N VAL A 224 -6.33 -5.75 -10.63
CA VAL A 224 -5.92 -4.34 -10.49
C VAL A 224 -7.03 -3.54 -9.81
N ASN A 225 -6.70 -2.78 -8.77
CA ASN A 225 -7.71 -1.96 -8.09
C ASN A 225 -8.14 -0.76 -8.96
N SER A 226 -9.31 -0.21 -8.65
CA SER A 226 -9.87 0.93 -9.37
C SER A 226 -9.10 2.24 -9.20
N ARG A 227 -8.13 2.29 -8.28
CA ARG A 227 -7.28 3.46 -8.03
C ARG A 227 -6.08 3.53 -8.97
N ILE A 228 -5.95 2.60 -9.93
CA ILE A 228 -5.07 2.80 -11.08
C ILE A 228 -5.43 4.06 -11.88
N GLY A 229 -6.70 4.49 -11.82
CA GLY A 229 -7.19 5.73 -12.42
C GLY A 229 -8.08 5.51 -13.65
N ASN A 230 -8.77 6.56 -14.05
CA ASN A 230 -9.47 6.65 -15.34
C ASN A 230 -10.51 5.53 -15.62
N GLY A 231 -11.11 4.93 -14.58
CA GLY A 231 -12.13 3.88 -14.73
C GLY A 231 -11.61 2.51 -15.15
N VAL A 232 -10.28 2.36 -15.18
CA VAL A 232 -9.56 1.11 -15.45
C VAL A 232 -9.50 0.27 -14.16
N GLY A 233 -9.26 -1.04 -14.31
CA GLY A 233 -9.13 -1.98 -13.19
C GLY A 233 -10.16 -3.10 -13.18
N ASP A 234 -9.95 -4.08 -12.30
CA ASP A 234 -10.74 -5.29 -12.14
C ASP A 234 -11.65 -5.29 -10.90
N TYR A 235 -11.35 -4.47 -9.90
CA TYR A 235 -12.19 -4.37 -8.70
C TYR A 235 -12.20 -2.97 -8.13
N ARG A 236 -13.28 -2.63 -7.44
CA ARG A 236 -13.41 -1.35 -6.74
C ARG A 236 -12.68 -1.42 -5.40
N SER A 237 -11.77 -0.47 -5.18
CA SER A 237 -11.30 -0.14 -3.84
C SER A 237 -12.22 0.93 -3.22
N CYS A 238 -12.70 0.69 -2.00
CA CYS A 238 -13.42 1.71 -1.23
C CYS A 238 -12.48 2.87 -0.83
N GLY A 239 -13.07 3.99 -0.38
CA GLY A 239 -12.27 5.05 0.24
C GLY A 239 -11.63 4.57 1.55
N ASP A 240 -10.57 5.24 1.97
CA ASP A 240 -9.78 4.91 3.16
C ASP A 240 -10.66 4.86 4.41
N ASN A 241 -10.67 3.71 5.11
CA ASN A 241 -11.51 3.46 6.28
C ASN A 241 -13.04 3.66 6.04
N GLN A 242 -13.49 3.77 4.78
CA GLN A 242 -14.91 3.90 4.44
C GLN A 242 -15.58 2.52 4.42
N VAL A 243 -15.67 1.91 5.60
CA VAL A 243 -16.26 0.57 5.82
C VAL A 243 -17.78 0.60 6.10
N ASN A 244 -18.37 1.79 5.99
CA ASN A 244 -19.81 2.07 6.14
C ASN A 244 -20.30 2.80 4.89
N PHE A 245 -20.88 2.07 3.95
CA PHE A 245 -21.41 2.62 2.70
C PHE A 245 -22.47 1.69 2.14
N ASP A 246 -23.33 2.23 1.28
CA ASP A 246 -24.21 1.43 0.43
C ASP A 246 -23.46 1.14 -0.88
N VAL A 247 -23.30 -0.15 -1.20
CA VAL A 247 -22.67 -0.61 -2.44
C VAL A 247 -23.36 -0.04 -3.69
N ASN A 248 -24.64 0.33 -3.62
CA ASN A 248 -25.48 0.78 -4.73
C ASN A 248 -25.49 2.30 -4.96
N VAL A 249 -24.81 3.11 -4.14
CA VAL A 249 -24.96 4.57 -4.18
C VAL A 249 -23.73 5.27 -4.78
N GLY A 250 -23.92 6.00 -5.89
CA GLY A 250 -23.00 7.00 -6.50
C GLY A 250 -22.42 6.64 -7.89
N THR A 251 -21.68 7.56 -8.53
CA THR A 251 -21.36 7.49 -9.97
C THR A 251 -19.88 7.65 -10.36
N ASP A 252 -18.94 7.68 -9.40
CA ASP A 252 -17.53 7.95 -9.71
C ASP A 252 -16.84 6.78 -10.44
N ALA A 253 -15.70 7.03 -11.09
CA ALA A 253 -14.99 6.05 -11.93
C ALA A 253 -14.70 4.72 -11.21
N ALA A 254 -14.37 4.75 -9.91
CA ALA A 254 -14.18 3.55 -9.10
C ALA A 254 -15.47 2.72 -8.91
N LYS A 255 -16.64 3.38 -8.85
CA LYS A 255 -17.95 2.72 -8.80
C LYS A 255 -18.29 2.08 -10.13
N ALA A 256 -17.90 2.67 -11.26
CA ALA A 256 -18.06 2.07 -12.58
C ALA A 256 -17.27 0.74 -12.71
N VAL A 257 -16.05 0.67 -12.15
CA VAL A 257 -15.28 -0.58 -12.07
C VAL A 257 -16.02 -1.63 -11.24
N GLY A 258 -16.49 -1.26 -10.05
CA GLY A 258 -17.25 -2.16 -9.18
C GLY A 258 -18.55 -2.64 -9.81
N ALA A 259 -19.32 -1.76 -10.45
CA ALA A 259 -20.56 -2.11 -11.13
C ALA A 259 -20.34 -3.04 -12.33
N ARG A 260 -19.22 -2.88 -13.05
CA ARG A 260 -18.84 -3.74 -14.19
C ARG A 260 -18.44 -5.15 -13.77
N THR A 261 -17.86 -5.31 -12.58
CA THR A 261 -17.14 -6.53 -12.18
C THR A 261 -17.78 -7.27 -11.01
N GLY A 262 -18.55 -6.58 -10.18
CA GLY A 262 -19.07 -7.09 -8.91
C GLY A 262 -18.01 -7.28 -7.83
N LEU A 263 -16.75 -6.91 -8.08
CA LEU A 263 -15.64 -7.10 -7.15
C LEU A 263 -15.37 -5.82 -6.36
N ILE A 264 -15.40 -5.91 -5.03
CA ILE A 264 -15.20 -4.77 -4.13
C ILE A 264 -14.33 -5.19 -2.95
N GLU A 265 -13.40 -4.32 -2.56
CA GLU A 265 -12.60 -4.44 -1.35
C GLU A 265 -12.52 -3.10 -0.63
N CYS A 266 -12.65 -3.13 0.69
CA CYS A 266 -12.46 -1.95 1.51
C CYS A 266 -11.19 -2.06 2.36
N PRO A 267 -10.20 -1.16 2.12
CA PRO A 267 -9.05 -1.07 2.99
C PRO A 267 -9.42 -0.27 4.26
N ALA A 268 -8.95 -0.72 5.42
CA ALA A 268 -9.01 0.07 6.65
C ALA A 268 -7.82 -0.23 7.56
N THR A 269 -7.40 0.77 8.31
CA THR A 269 -6.35 0.65 9.33
C THR A 269 -6.85 -0.09 10.57
N LEU A 270 -5.97 -0.73 11.33
CA LEU A 270 -6.34 -1.28 12.62
C LEU A 270 -6.42 -0.21 13.72
N ASN A 271 -5.50 0.76 13.72
CA ASN A 271 -5.55 1.97 14.56
C ASN A 271 -6.04 3.18 13.75
N LYS A 272 -5.42 4.36 13.85
CA LYS A 272 -5.77 5.59 13.10
C LYS A 272 -4.74 5.95 12.02
N THR A 273 -3.84 5.03 11.67
CA THR A 273 -2.74 5.29 10.74
C THR A 273 -2.41 4.09 9.87
N TRP A 274 -1.91 4.32 8.65
CA TRP A 274 -1.46 3.23 7.79
C TRP A 274 -0.02 2.84 8.16
N GLY A 275 0.92 3.78 8.04
CA GLY A 275 2.28 3.63 8.53
C GLY A 275 2.35 3.80 10.05
N PHE A 276 3.35 3.16 10.67
CA PHE A 276 3.51 3.15 12.12
C PHE A 276 3.60 4.57 12.73
N LYS A 277 2.88 4.78 13.84
CA LYS A 277 3.06 5.94 14.74
C LYS A 277 3.08 5.47 16.18
N TYR A 278 4.14 5.80 16.91
CA TYR A 278 4.36 5.23 18.24
C TYR A 278 3.35 5.71 19.29
N PHE A 279 2.76 6.90 19.10
CA PHE A 279 1.78 7.50 19.99
C PHE A 279 0.32 7.28 19.55
N ASP A 280 0.09 6.59 18.43
CA ASP A 280 -1.25 6.16 18.03
C ASP A 280 -1.55 4.79 18.62
N THR A 281 -2.13 4.83 19.82
CA THR A 281 -2.55 3.65 20.57
C THR A 281 -4.06 3.39 20.46
N GLU A 282 -4.76 4.04 19.52
CA GLU A 282 -6.20 3.90 19.33
C GLU A 282 -6.54 2.69 18.45
N TRP A 283 -6.25 1.49 18.97
CA TRP A 283 -6.53 0.23 18.29
C TRP A 283 -8.02 -0.10 18.32
N LYS A 284 -8.57 -0.57 17.19
CA LYS A 284 -9.88 -1.25 17.18
C LYS A 284 -9.80 -2.51 18.03
N ASP A 285 -10.84 -2.79 18.79
CA ASP A 285 -10.93 -4.07 19.51
C ASP A 285 -11.27 -5.23 18.54
N PRO A 286 -11.05 -6.51 18.96
CA PRO A 286 -11.36 -7.66 18.12
C PRO A 286 -12.83 -7.72 17.67
N ALA A 287 -13.76 -7.31 18.54
CA ALA A 287 -15.19 -7.32 18.24
C ALA A 287 -15.53 -6.38 17.06
N THR A 288 -14.95 -5.19 17.06
CA THR A 288 -15.09 -4.19 15.99
C THR A 288 -14.56 -4.72 14.65
N VAL A 289 -13.42 -5.41 14.67
CA VAL A 289 -12.83 -6.05 13.48
C VAL A 289 -13.78 -7.13 12.95
N ILE A 290 -14.27 -8.02 13.82
CA ILE A 290 -15.19 -9.11 13.46
C ILE A 290 -16.52 -8.57 12.92
N GLU A 291 -17.11 -7.55 13.56
CA GLU A 291 -18.37 -6.95 13.12
C GLU A 291 -18.21 -6.29 11.75
N THR A 292 -17.13 -5.52 11.57
CA THR A 292 -16.82 -4.87 10.29
C THR A 292 -16.64 -5.91 9.19
N LYS A 293 -15.84 -6.95 9.44
CA LYS A 293 -15.65 -8.10 8.54
C LYS A 293 -16.99 -8.73 8.18
N LYS A 294 -17.81 -9.11 9.16
CA LYS A 294 -19.11 -9.76 8.92
C LYS A 294 -20.04 -8.90 8.05
N ARG A 295 -20.11 -7.59 8.34
CA ARG A 295 -20.95 -6.64 7.60
C ARG A 295 -20.49 -6.46 6.15
N LEU A 296 -19.18 -6.33 5.91
CA LEU A 296 -18.63 -6.22 4.55
C LEU A 296 -18.83 -7.52 3.78
N ASN A 297 -18.52 -8.65 4.40
CA ASN A 297 -18.64 -9.97 3.78
C ASN A 297 -20.10 -10.31 3.44
N SER A 298 -21.08 -9.91 4.25
CA SER A 298 -22.51 -10.11 3.95
C SER A 298 -22.98 -9.33 2.71
N GLN A 299 -22.19 -8.35 2.28
CA GLN A 299 -22.43 -7.55 1.06
C GLN A 299 -21.51 -7.98 -0.10
N GLY A 300 -20.75 -9.07 0.05
CA GLY A 300 -19.80 -9.52 -0.97
C GLY A 300 -18.55 -8.65 -1.10
N VAL A 301 -18.21 -7.88 -0.05
CA VAL A 301 -17.06 -6.97 -0.02
C VAL A 301 -15.92 -7.58 0.79
N ASN A 302 -14.72 -7.62 0.23
CA ASN A 302 -13.53 -8.04 0.97
C ASN A 302 -13.09 -6.97 1.97
N TYR A 303 -12.66 -7.39 3.15
CA TYR A 303 -12.06 -6.50 4.14
C TYR A 303 -10.54 -6.61 4.11
N LEU A 304 -9.85 -5.52 3.77
CA LEU A 304 -8.40 -5.45 3.75
C LEU A 304 -7.93 -4.64 4.97
N LEU A 305 -7.44 -5.33 6.01
CA LEU A 305 -7.09 -4.73 7.30
C LEU A 305 -5.58 -4.42 7.37
N ASN A 306 -5.24 -3.14 7.51
CA ASN A 306 -3.87 -2.67 7.55
C ASN A 306 -3.23 -2.73 8.95
N ILE A 307 -1.95 -3.13 8.96
CA ILE A 307 -1.03 -2.98 10.07
C ILE A 307 0.23 -2.26 9.58
N GLY A 308 0.71 -1.28 10.35
CA GLY A 308 2.02 -0.64 10.13
C GLY A 308 3.08 -1.23 11.06
N PRO A 309 4.03 -2.05 10.56
CA PRO A 309 5.15 -2.54 11.35
C PRO A 309 6.03 -1.40 11.87
N ASP A 310 6.62 -1.60 13.04
CA ASP A 310 7.55 -0.61 13.61
C ASP A 310 8.91 -0.61 12.88
N TRP A 311 9.76 0.37 13.20
CA TRP A 311 11.06 0.53 12.54
C TRP A 311 12.04 -0.64 12.70
N LEU A 312 11.80 -1.58 13.64
CA LEU A 312 12.57 -2.81 13.76
C LEU A 312 12.01 -3.94 12.89
N GLY A 313 10.90 -3.73 12.20
CA GLY A 313 10.22 -4.74 11.38
C GLY A 313 9.22 -5.60 12.15
N ARG A 314 8.84 -5.19 13.36
CA ARG A 314 7.90 -5.95 14.21
C ARG A 314 6.47 -5.53 13.91
N LEU A 315 5.55 -6.50 13.89
CA LEU A 315 4.14 -6.17 14.02
C LEU A 315 3.90 -5.62 15.44
N PRO A 316 3.20 -4.48 15.61
CA PRO A 316 2.90 -3.97 16.94
C PRO A 316 2.16 -5.01 17.78
N ALA A 317 2.60 -5.23 19.03
CA ALA A 317 2.04 -6.27 19.88
C ALA A 317 0.50 -6.22 20.01
N PRO A 318 -0.15 -5.03 20.17
CA PRO A 318 -1.62 -4.97 20.18
C PRO A 318 -2.24 -5.50 18.89
N ALA A 319 -1.62 -5.24 17.73
CA ALA A 319 -2.12 -5.75 16.46
C ALA A 319 -2.08 -7.27 16.40
N VAL A 320 -0.98 -7.89 16.84
CA VAL A 320 -0.83 -9.36 16.90
C VAL A 320 -1.86 -9.98 17.85
N ASP A 321 -2.07 -9.39 19.03
CA ASP A 321 -3.05 -9.88 20.00
C ASP A 321 -4.49 -9.76 19.46
N ILE A 322 -4.82 -8.68 18.77
CA ILE A 322 -6.12 -8.50 18.13
C ILE A 322 -6.33 -9.53 17.03
N LEU A 323 -5.35 -9.73 16.14
CA LEU A 323 -5.44 -10.74 15.08
C LEU A 323 -5.65 -12.15 15.64
N ARG A 324 -4.93 -12.51 16.70
CA ARG A 324 -5.10 -13.79 17.39
C ARG A 324 -6.53 -13.95 17.92
N ALA A 325 -7.05 -12.93 18.62
CA ALA A 325 -8.40 -12.95 19.16
C ALA A 325 -9.48 -13.03 18.06
N VAL A 326 -9.28 -12.35 16.92
CA VAL A 326 -10.16 -12.44 15.75
C VAL A 326 -10.20 -13.89 15.23
N GLY A 327 -9.04 -14.52 15.07
CA GLY A 327 -8.95 -15.90 14.61
C GLY A 327 -9.47 -16.94 15.61
N GLU A 328 -9.36 -16.69 16.93
CA GLU A 328 -9.97 -17.53 17.97
C GLU A 328 -11.50 -17.48 17.95
N ALA A 329 -12.08 -16.32 17.67
CA ALA A 329 -13.54 -16.14 17.64
C ALA A 329 -14.23 -16.76 16.41
N GLU A 330 -13.47 -17.14 15.39
CA GLU A 330 -13.99 -17.69 14.12
C GLU A 330 -13.69 -19.19 13.93
N ARG A 331 -13.02 -19.83 14.89
CA ARG A 331 -12.80 -21.29 14.94
C ARG A 331 -13.97 -22.01 15.61
#